data_AF-A0A2N3VRI6-F1
#
_entry.id   AF-A0A2N3VRI6-F1
#
_cell.length_a   1.000
_cell.length_b   1.000
_cell.length_c   1.000
_cell.angle_alpha   90.00
_cell.angle_beta   90.00
_cell.angle_gamma   90.00
#
_symmetry.space_group_name_H-M   'P 1'
#
loop_
_entity.id
_entity.type
_entity.pdbx_description
1 polymer ?
#
loop_
_entity_poly.entity_id
_entity_poly.type
_entity_poly.pdbx_seq_one_letter_code
_entity_poly.pdbx_strand_id
1 'polypeptide(L)'
;MSSLRSFNGRRLRTARRAAEQRQQDLGEALGVSKVAVADWESGKATPPPERLPAIARALGQSVDVLFERIGPPDLAGLRADAEYSQTQAARALGISRVPLGNAEGGKRRLAADIAERAAELYGVSLAELEAAQDVSFGIMPANRLVAGRPVAGTVGEKLRALLRTRPMSDEELAAAINRRAQAEIVEPAVIEALRAEQHPAEEILAGLPLGTVYEGLADALGVPPFHFQTGEQVEREIMERLRFLAQGLGEGRVTVNARGGGGISEEMLAVAAELVMREMRADDAEGE
;
A
#
# COMPACT_ATOMS: atom_id res chain seq x y z
N MET A 1 -18.24 1.86 6.89
CA MET A 1 -17.76 1.32 5.61
C MET A 1 -16.25 1.40 5.68
N SER A 2 -15.56 0.27 5.66
CA SER A 2 -14.17 0.27 5.19
C SER A 2 -14.13 -0.75 4.07
N SER A 3 -14.02 -0.26 2.85
CA SER A 3 -13.50 -1.04 1.74
C SER A 3 -12.17 -0.38 1.47
N LEU A 4 -11.07 -1.09 1.74
CA LEU A 4 -9.71 -0.58 1.59
C LEU A 4 -9.32 -0.30 0.13
N ARG A 5 -10.25 -0.48 -0.83
CA ARG A 5 -10.08 -0.04 -2.22
C ARG A 5 -10.40 1.45 -2.34
N SER A 6 -9.43 2.21 -2.83
CA SER A 6 -9.61 3.62 -3.16
C SER A 6 -10.47 3.79 -4.42
N PHE A 7 -11.40 4.74 -4.38
CA PHE A 7 -12.24 5.09 -5.54
C PHE A 7 -11.94 6.52 -5.99
N ASN A 8 -11.76 6.70 -7.31
CA ASN A 8 -11.56 8.01 -7.92
C ASN A 8 -12.40 8.14 -9.19
N GLY A 9 -13.41 9.02 -9.14
CA GLY A 9 -14.33 9.26 -10.26
C GLY A 9 -13.66 9.73 -11.55
N ARG A 10 -12.57 10.51 -11.45
CA ARG A 10 -11.80 10.94 -12.62
C ARG A 10 -11.07 9.77 -13.28
N ARG A 11 -10.47 8.87 -12.49
CA ARG A 11 -9.85 7.63 -13.01
C ARG A 11 -10.87 6.75 -13.71
N LEU A 12 -12.05 6.56 -13.09
CA LEU A 12 -13.16 5.83 -13.71
C LEU A 12 -13.55 6.42 -15.07
N ARG A 13 -13.71 7.75 -15.15
CA ARG A 13 -14.05 8.46 -16.38
C ARG A 13 -13.00 8.29 -17.46
N THR A 14 -11.72 8.38 -17.10
CA THR A 14 -10.59 8.18 -18.02
C THR A 14 -10.58 6.75 -18.55
N ALA A 15 -10.71 5.74 -17.68
CA ALA A 15 -10.76 4.33 -18.08
C ALA A 15 -11.94 4.04 -19.01
N ARG A 16 -13.14 4.56 -18.69
CA ARG A 16 -14.31 4.38 -19.56
C ARG A 16 -14.11 4.97 -20.94
N ARG A 17 -13.53 6.17 -21.03
CA ARG A 17 -13.24 6.82 -22.32
C ARG A 17 -12.18 6.06 -23.12
N ALA A 18 -11.16 5.51 -22.45
CA ALA A 18 -10.15 4.67 -23.10
C ALA A 18 -10.74 3.36 -23.65
N ALA A 19 -11.78 2.84 -23.00
CA ALA A 19 -12.59 1.72 -23.49
C ALA A 19 -13.65 2.12 -24.54
N GLU A 20 -13.65 3.38 -25.01
CA GLU A 20 -14.60 3.94 -25.99
C GLU A 20 -16.09 3.81 -25.61
N GLN A 21 -16.39 3.55 -24.33
CA GLN A 21 -17.76 3.42 -23.84
C GLN A 21 -18.36 4.78 -23.48
N ARG A 22 -19.67 4.95 -23.67
CA ARG A 22 -20.46 6.07 -23.10
C ARG A 22 -20.87 5.72 -21.66
N GLN A 23 -21.28 6.73 -20.89
CA GLN A 23 -21.82 6.50 -19.54
C GLN A 23 -23.05 5.60 -19.53
N GLN A 24 -23.86 5.65 -20.61
CA GLN A 24 -25.01 4.78 -20.81
C GLN A 24 -24.57 3.32 -20.98
N ASP A 25 -23.56 3.06 -21.81
CA ASP A 25 -23.08 1.70 -22.10
C ASP A 25 -22.54 1.02 -20.83
N LEU A 26 -21.78 1.76 -20.01
CA LEU A 26 -21.33 1.27 -18.70
C LEU A 26 -22.50 1.07 -17.72
N GLY A 27 -23.50 1.95 -17.74
CA GLY A 27 -24.69 1.80 -16.92
C GLY A 27 -25.46 0.52 -17.25
N GLU A 28 -25.68 0.25 -18.54
CA GLU A 28 -26.34 -0.95 -19.05
C GLU A 28 -25.57 -2.22 -18.66
N ALA A 29 -24.25 -2.23 -18.84
CA ALA A 29 -23.40 -3.36 -18.44
C ALA A 29 -23.49 -3.70 -16.94
N LEU A 30 -23.77 -2.71 -16.09
CA LEU A 30 -23.85 -2.85 -14.63
C LEU A 30 -25.28 -2.91 -14.08
N GLY A 31 -26.30 -2.79 -14.94
CA GLY A 31 -27.70 -2.69 -14.54
C GLY A 31 -27.99 -1.45 -13.67
N VAL A 32 -27.35 -0.31 -13.95
CA VAL A 32 -27.58 0.97 -13.27
C VAL A 32 -27.92 2.07 -14.27
N SER A 33 -28.46 3.18 -13.77
CA SER A 33 -28.73 4.34 -14.63
C SER A 33 -27.44 5.03 -15.06
N LYS A 34 -27.46 5.66 -16.25
CA LYS A 34 -26.42 6.60 -16.69
C LYS A 34 -26.14 7.68 -15.65
N VAL A 35 -27.18 8.14 -14.94
CA VAL A 35 -27.05 9.17 -13.91
C VAL A 35 -26.16 8.69 -12.75
N ALA A 36 -26.33 7.44 -12.31
CA ALA A 36 -25.46 6.86 -11.28
C ALA A 36 -23.98 6.88 -11.72
N VAL A 37 -23.70 6.48 -12.97
CA VAL A 37 -22.34 6.53 -13.52
C VAL A 37 -21.81 7.97 -13.58
N ALA A 38 -22.63 8.94 -13.97
CA ALA A 38 -22.24 10.34 -14.00
C ALA A 38 -21.95 10.92 -12.60
N ASP A 39 -22.73 10.53 -11.60
CA ASP A 39 -22.51 10.93 -10.21
C ASP A 39 -21.23 10.31 -9.64
N TRP A 40 -20.92 9.06 -10.00
CA TRP A 40 -19.65 8.41 -9.64
C TRP A 40 -18.45 9.12 -10.27
N GLU A 41 -18.51 9.41 -11.58
CA GLU A 41 -17.41 10.08 -12.28
C GLU A 41 -17.14 11.50 -11.79
N SER A 42 -18.19 12.19 -11.35
CA SER A 42 -18.10 13.57 -10.83
C SER A 42 -17.76 13.63 -9.33
N GLY A 43 -17.74 12.48 -8.64
CA GLY A 43 -17.48 12.40 -7.21
C GLY A 43 -18.67 12.79 -6.33
N LYS A 44 -19.87 12.95 -6.89
CA LYS A 44 -21.11 13.20 -6.12
C LYS A 44 -21.57 11.99 -5.33
N ALA A 45 -21.22 10.79 -5.79
CA ALA A 45 -21.48 9.53 -5.12
C ALA A 45 -20.31 8.57 -5.35
N THR A 46 -20.24 7.53 -4.52
CA THR A 46 -19.30 6.41 -4.69
C THR A 46 -20.11 5.15 -5.00
N PRO A 47 -19.69 4.29 -5.94
CA PRO A 47 -20.35 3.01 -6.16
C PRO A 47 -20.22 2.13 -4.90
N PRO A 48 -21.23 1.30 -4.60
CA PRO A 48 -21.10 0.22 -3.62
C PRO A 48 -19.82 -0.60 -3.85
N PRO A 49 -19.05 -0.94 -2.81
CA PRO A 49 -17.77 -1.66 -2.95
C PRO A 49 -17.88 -2.95 -3.76
N GLU A 50 -18.95 -3.72 -3.58
CA GLU A 50 -19.21 -4.96 -4.30
C GLU A 50 -19.41 -4.79 -5.82
N ARG A 51 -19.58 -3.55 -6.30
CA ARG A 51 -19.67 -3.25 -7.74
C ARG A 51 -18.32 -2.94 -8.38
N LEU A 52 -17.27 -2.69 -7.60
CA LEU A 52 -15.95 -2.33 -8.13
C LEU A 52 -15.38 -3.42 -9.05
N PRO A 53 -15.43 -4.72 -8.73
CA PRO A 53 -14.96 -5.76 -9.66
C PRO A 53 -15.74 -5.78 -10.98
N ALA A 54 -17.07 -5.63 -10.91
CA ALA A 54 -17.93 -5.58 -12.11
C ALA A 54 -17.62 -4.35 -12.99
N ILE A 55 -17.37 -3.19 -12.39
CA ILE A 55 -16.96 -1.97 -13.11
C ILE A 55 -15.62 -2.21 -13.82
N ALA A 56 -14.63 -2.77 -13.13
CA ALA A 56 -13.32 -3.05 -13.73
C ALA A 56 -13.43 -4.03 -14.90
N ARG A 57 -14.20 -5.11 -14.73
CA ARG A 57 -14.48 -6.11 -15.78
C ARG A 57 -15.17 -5.47 -16.99
N ALA A 58 -16.20 -4.64 -16.79
CA ALA A 58 -16.91 -3.96 -17.87
C ALA A 58 -16.01 -3.02 -18.69
N LEU A 59 -14.93 -2.52 -18.09
CA LEU A 59 -13.94 -1.65 -18.73
C LEU A 59 -12.69 -2.39 -19.22
N GLY A 60 -12.64 -3.73 -19.08
CA GLY A 60 -11.47 -4.53 -19.47
C GLY A 60 -10.21 -4.21 -18.67
N GLN A 61 -10.36 -3.81 -17.41
CA GLN A 61 -9.25 -3.49 -16.50
C GLN A 61 -9.24 -4.47 -15.32
N SER A 62 -8.06 -4.68 -14.74
CA SER A 62 -7.97 -5.34 -13.43
C SER A 62 -8.57 -4.44 -12.35
N VAL A 63 -9.28 -5.04 -11.39
CA VAL A 63 -9.85 -4.33 -10.23
C VAL A 63 -8.75 -3.64 -9.42
N ASP A 64 -7.57 -4.24 -9.29
CA ASP A 64 -6.44 -3.66 -8.54
C ASP A 64 -5.79 -2.48 -9.27
N VAL A 65 -5.88 -2.45 -10.61
CA VAL A 65 -5.37 -1.34 -11.43
C VAL A 65 -6.33 -0.16 -11.40
N LEU A 66 -7.63 -0.41 -11.46
CA LEU A 66 -8.62 0.66 -11.49
C LEU A 66 -8.97 1.18 -10.08
N PHE A 67 -8.97 0.29 -9.09
CA PHE A 67 -9.35 0.54 -7.69
C PHE A 67 -8.28 -0.04 -6.76
N GLU A 68 -7.18 0.69 -6.65
CA GLU A 68 -6.03 0.30 -5.84
C GLU A 68 -6.44 0.01 -4.40
N ARG A 69 -5.97 -1.12 -3.88
CA ARG A 69 -6.17 -1.54 -2.50
C ARG A 69 -5.04 -1.00 -1.62
N ILE A 70 -5.40 -0.31 -0.55
CA ILE A 70 -4.47 0.19 0.46
C ILE A 70 -4.46 -0.80 1.62
N GLY A 71 -3.41 -1.64 1.69
CA GLY A 71 -3.23 -2.63 2.75
C GLY A 71 -3.92 -3.99 2.50
N PRO A 72 -3.79 -4.93 3.45
CA PRO A 72 -4.41 -6.25 3.35
C PRO A 72 -5.95 -6.14 3.37
N PRO A 73 -6.70 -7.05 2.70
CA PRO A 73 -8.15 -7.01 2.74
C PRO A 73 -8.69 -7.32 4.15
N ASP A 74 -9.73 -6.59 4.54
CA ASP A 74 -10.59 -6.95 5.68
C ASP A 74 -11.74 -7.86 5.22
N LEU A 75 -12.54 -8.37 6.17
CA LEU A 75 -13.62 -9.30 5.83
C LEU A 75 -14.66 -8.68 4.87
N ALA A 76 -14.94 -7.38 5.01
CA ALA A 76 -15.84 -6.66 4.12
C ALA A 76 -15.25 -6.51 2.70
N GLY A 77 -13.94 -6.29 2.61
CA GLY A 77 -13.18 -6.23 1.36
C GLY A 77 -13.16 -7.56 0.62
N LEU A 78 -12.98 -8.68 1.30
CA LEU A 78 -13.07 -10.02 0.68
C LEU A 78 -14.47 -10.27 0.11
N ARG A 79 -15.51 -9.96 0.89
CA ARG A 79 -16.89 -10.08 0.44
C ARG A 79 -17.17 -9.23 -0.81
N ALA A 80 -16.68 -7.98 -0.80
CA ALA A 80 -16.87 -7.05 -1.91
C ALA A 80 -16.12 -7.48 -3.17
N ASP A 81 -14.91 -8.02 -3.03
CA ASP A 81 -14.14 -8.57 -4.16
C ASP A 81 -14.82 -9.79 -4.79
N ALA A 82 -15.53 -10.57 -3.97
CA ALA A 82 -16.40 -11.65 -4.42
C ALA A 82 -17.77 -11.16 -4.96
N GLU A 83 -17.97 -9.85 -5.15
CA GLU A 83 -19.18 -9.23 -5.70
C GLU A 83 -20.47 -9.47 -4.90
N TYR A 84 -20.35 -9.78 -3.60
CA TYR A 84 -21.49 -9.93 -2.73
C TYR A 84 -21.78 -8.66 -1.93
N SER A 85 -23.03 -8.19 -1.96
CA SER A 85 -23.51 -7.31 -0.89
C SER A 85 -23.59 -8.06 0.44
N GLN A 86 -23.55 -7.34 1.56
CA GLN A 86 -23.67 -7.95 2.90
C GLN A 86 -24.94 -8.80 3.04
N THR A 87 -26.06 -8.35 2.44
CA THR A 87 -27.33 -9.09 2.46
C THR A 87 -27.26 -10.37 1.63
N GLN A 88 -26.63 -10.33 0.45
CA GLN A 88 -26.47 -11.53 -0.40
C GLN A 88 -25.55 -12.55 0.27
N ALA A 89 -24.42 -12.11 0.83
CA ALA A 89 -23.50 -12.98 1.55
C ALA A 89 -24.17 -13.63 2.77
N ALA A 90 -24.85 -12.86 3.61
CA ALA A 90 -25.56 -13.42 4.77
C ALA A 90 -26.59 -14.48 4.36
N ARG A 91 -27.34 -14.24 3.27
CA ARG A 91 -28.30 -15.22 2.73
C ARG A 91 -27.61 -16.49 2.24
N ALA A 92 -26.52 -16.36 1.48
CA ALA A 92 -25.76 -17.51 0.99
C ALA A 92 -25.13 -18.32 2.15
N LEU A 93 -24.74 -17.63 3.22
CA LEU A 93 -24.25 -18.21 4.46
C LEU A 93 -25.36 -18.73 5.38
N GLY A 94 -26.64 -18.62 5.01
CA GLY A 94 -27.74 -19.12 5.83
C GLY A 94 -27.83 -18.48 7.21
N ILE A 95 -27.31 -17.26 7.37
CA ILE A 95 -27.34 -16.49 8.62
C ILE A 95 -28.13 -15.19 8.43
N SER A 96 -28.51 -14.56 9.55
CA SER A 96 -28.99 -13.18 9.48
C SER A 96 -27.84 -12.21 9.14
N ARG A 97 -28.17 -10.98 8.75
CA ARG A 97 -27.16 -9.97 8.41
C ARG A 97 -26.30 -9.55 9.62
N VAL A 98 -26.81 -9.72 10.84
CA VAL A 98 -26.21 -9.17 12.06
C VAL A 98 -24.86 -9.81 12.42
N PRO A 99 -24.70 -11.16 12.47
CA PRO A 99 -23.40 -11.78 12.71
C PRO A 99 -22.33 -11.35 11.71
N LEU A 100 -22.66 -11.30 10.42
CA LEU A 100 -21.72 -10.87 9.38
C LEU A 100 -21.31 -9.40 9.56
N GLY A 101 -22.27 -8.51 9.83
CA GLY A 101 -21.97 -7.10 10.09
C GLY A 101 -21.14 -6.87 11.36
N ASN A 102 -21.33 -7.69 12.39
CA ASN A 102 -20.50 -7.63 13.60
C ASN A 102 -19.07 -8.13 13.35
N ALA A 103 -18.89 -9.14 12.51
CA ALA A 103 -17.57 -9.62 12.12
C ALA A 103 -16.83 -8.61 11.25
N GLU A 104 -17.49 -8.09 10.21
CA GLU A 104 -16.93 -7.05 9.34
C GLU A 104 -16.56 -5.76 10.09
N GLY A 105 -17.30 -5.44 11.16
CA GLY A 105 -17.03 -4.29 12.01
C GLY A 105 -16.10 -4.57 13.20
N GLY A 106 -15.46 -5.74 13.28
CA GLY A 106 -14.51 -6.06 14.36
C GLY A 106 -15.14 -6.23 15.75
N LYS A 107 -16.46 -6.44 15.84
CA LYS A 107 -17.18 -6.56 17.12
C LYS A 107 -17.25 -7.99 17.63
N ARG A 108 -17.44 -8.95 16.72
CA ARG A 108 -17.55 -10.38 17.04
C ARG A 108 -17.16 -11.23 15.84
N ARG A 109 -16.24 -12.18 16.04
CA ARG A 109 -15.80 -13.09 14.98
C ARG A 109 -16.93 -13.97 14.49
N LEU A 110 -16.83 -14.41 13.23
CA LEU A 110 -17.66 -15.48 12.72
C LEU A 110 -17.36 -16.76 13.51
N ALA A 111 -18.39 -17.59 13.71
CA ALA A 111 -18.19 -18.95 14.20
C ALA A 111 -17.40 -19.76 13.15
N ALA A 112 -16.63 -20.75 13.58
CA ALA A 112 -15.69 -21.49 12.72
C ALA A 112 -16.38 -22.11 11.49
N ASP A 113 -17.55 -22.72 11.67
CA ASP A 113 -18.37 -23.30 10.60
C ASP A 113 -18.84 -22.24 9.57
N ILE A 114 -19.18 -21.04 10.05
CA ILE A 114 -19.57 -19.92 9.19
C ILE A 114 -18.34 -19.32 8.49
N ALA A 115 -17.18 -19.28 9.15
CA ALA A 115 -15.93 -18.80 8.59
C ALA A 115 -15.47 -19.69 7.43
N GLU A 116 -15.55 -21.02 7.57
CA GLU A 116 -15.26 -21.98 6.49
C GLU A 116 -16.17 -21.77 5.28
N ARG A 117 -17.47 -21.68 5.51
CA ARG A 117 -18.45 -21.42 4.43
C ARG A 117 -18.27 -20.06 3.78
N ALA A 118 -17.84 -19.06 4.54
CA ALA A 118 -17.51 -17.74 4.00
C ALA A 118 -16.23 -17.76 3.16
N ALA A 119 -15.23 -18.56 3.54
CA ALA A 119 -13.98 -18.69 2.80
C ALA A 119 -14.25 -19.32 1.43
N GLU A 120 -15.06 -20.40 1.41
CA GLU A 120 -15.53 -21.03 0.17
C GLU A 120 -16.36 -20.05 -0.68
N LEU A 121 -17.32 -19.34 -0.08
CA LEU A 121 -18.17 -18.37 -0.78
C LEU A 121 -17.36 -17.23 -1.42
N TYR A 122 -16.30 -16.77 -0.75
CA TYR A 122 -15.45 -15.68 -1.24
C TYR A 122 -14.31 -16.17 -2.13
N GLY A 123 -14.14 -17.48 -2.30
CA GLY A 123 -13.08 -18.07 -3.14
C GLY A 123 -11.67 -17.88 -2.56
N VAL A 124 -11.53 -17.84 -1.23
CA VAL A 124 -10.25 -17.72 -0.52
C VAL A 124 -10.02 -18.90 0.42
N SER A 125 -8.78 -19.08 0.87
CA SER A 125 -8.48 -20.05 1.92
C SER A 125 -9.04 -19.61 3.29
N LEU A 126 -9.31 -20.57 4.18
CA LEU A 126 -9.71 -20.27 5.56
C LEU A 126 -8.69 -19.37 6.25
N ALA A 127 -7.39 -19.61 6.04
CA ALA A 127 -6.32 -18.79 6.61
C ALA A 127 -6.30 -17.35 6.08
N GLU A 128 -6.68 -17.11 4.82
CA GLU A 128 -6.85 -15.75 4.29
C GLU A 128 -8.08 -15.06 4.87
N LEU A 129 -9.18 -15.79 5.07
CA LEU A 129 -10.37 -15.25 5.71
C LEU A 129 -10.12 -14.92 7.19
N GLU A 130 -9.39 -15.77 7.92
CA GLU A 130 -9.00 -15.51 9.31
C GLU A 130 -8.10 -14.29 9.42
N ALA A 131 -7.11 -14.15 8.53
CA ALA A 131 -6.30 -12.94 8.46
C ALA A 131 -7.13 -11.69 8.14
N ALA A 132 -8.14 -11.79 7.26
CA ALA A 132 -9.04 -10.69 6.97
C ALA A 132 -9.98 -10.35 8.15
N GLN A 133 -10.37 -11.35 8.96
CA GLN A 133 -11.02 -11.10 10.24
C GLN A 133 -10.09 -10.35 11.18
N ASP A 134 -8.81 -10.74 11.29
CA ASP A 134 -7.84 -10.03 12.11
C ASP A 134 -7.75 -8.55 11.72
N VAL A 135 -7.68 -8.25 10.42
CA VAL A 135 -7.71 -6.86 9.91
C VAL A 135 -8.99 -6.14 10.32
N SER A 136 -10.17 -6.78 10.24
CA SER A 136 -11.43 -6.20 10.73
C SER A 136 -11.41 -5.87 12.23
N PHE A 137 -10.62 -6.58 13.02
CA PHE A 137 -10.39 -6.32 14.45
C PHE A 137 -9.25 -5.34 14.73
N GLY A 138 -8.65 -4.74 13.69
CA GLY A 138 -7.48 -3.87 13.82
C GLY A 138 -6.19 -4.62 14.16
N ILE A 139 -6.21 -5.95 14.10
CA ILE A 139 -5.03 -6.79 14.23
C ILE A 139 -4.42 -6.85 12.84
N MET A 140 -3.39 -6.03 12.61
CA MET A 140 -2.64 -6.12 11.36
C MET A 140 -1.92 -7.47 11.36
N PRO A 141 -2.16 -8.34 10.35
CA PRO A 141 -1.45 -9.60 10.27
C PRO A 141 0.04 -9.29 10.23
N ALA A 142 0.80 -9.89 11.16
CA ALA A 142 2.24 -9.77 11.19
C ALA A 142 2.77 -10.18 9.79
N ASN A 143 3.20 -9.17 9.05
CA ASN A 143 3.83 -9.29 7.74
C ASN A 143 3.09 -10.19 6.72
N ARG A 144 2.03 -9.64 6.11
CA ARG A 144 1.62 -10.05 4.76
C ARG A 144 1.67 -8.84 3.82
N LEU A 145 2.90 -8.42 3.51
CA LEU A 145 3.21 -7.83 2.21
C LEU A 145 2.82 -8.85 1.12
N VAL A 146 1.55 -8.88 0.71
CA VAL A 146 1.09 -9.79 -0.35
C VAL A 146 1.50 -9.22 -1.71
N ALA A 147 2.29 -10.02 -2.44
CA ALA A 147 2.42 -10.06 -3.90
C ALA A 147 3.03 -8.85 -4.64
N GLY A 148 3.85 -8.05 -3.97
CA GLY A 148 5.17 -7.77 -4.52
C GLY A 148 6.11 -8.45 -3.55
N ARG A 149 6.97 -9.38 -4.00
CA ARG A 149 8.10 -9.79 -3.15
C ARG A 149 8.69 -8.49 -2.59
N PRO A 150 8.70 -8.20 -1.26
CA PRO A 150 9.86 -7.48 -0.79
C PRO A 150 11.00 -8.36 -1.31
N VAL A 151 11.93 -7.80 -2.08
CA VAL A 151 13.22 -8.49 -2.20
C VAL A 151 13.77 -8.43 -0.77
N ALA A 152 13.28 -9.31 0.09
CA ALA A 152 13.94 -9.79 1.28
C ALA A 152 15.12 -10.54 0.70
N GLY A 153 16.11 -9.73 0.38
CA GLY A 153 17.31 -10.07 -0.31
C GLY A 153 18.29 -8.98 0.05
N THR A 154 19.53 -9.40 0.21
CA THR A 154 20.62 -8.51 0.61
C THR A 154 20.71 -7.34 -0.38
N VAL A 155 21.38 -6.26 0.01
CA VAL A 155 21.71 -5.16 -0.91
C VAL A 155 22.38 -5.70 -2.19
N GLY A 156 23.22 -6.74 -2.05
CA GLY A 156 23.84 -7.46 -3.17
C GLY A 156 22.86 -8.14 -4.11
N GLU A 157 21.87 -8.86 -3.59
CA GLU A 157 20.83 -9.48 -4.42
C GLU A 157 20.00 -8.46 -5.20
N LYS A 158 19.65 -7.35 -4.55
CA LYS A 158 18.92 -6.23 -5.17
C LYS A 158 19.74 -5.60 -6.30
N LEU A 159 21.02 -5.33 -6.05
CA LEU A 159 21.95 -4.81 -7.07
C LEU A 159 22.08 -5.75 -8.26
N ARG A 160 22.36 -7.04 -8.02
CA ARG A 160 22.45 -8.04 -9.10
C ARG A 160 21.16 -8.15 -9.90
N ALA A 161 20.00 -8.05 -9.25
CA ALA A 161 18.72 -8.10 -9.93
C ALA A 161 18.51 -6.89 -10.86
N LEU A 162 18.81 -5.68 -10.40
CA LEU A 162 18.66 -4.45 -11.18
C LEU A 162 19.70 -4.32 -12.30
N LEU A 163 20.93 -4.80 -12.08
CA LEU A 163 21.97 -4.76 -13.11
C LEU A 163 21.71 -5.70 -14.29
N ARG A 164 20.84 -6.72 -14.11
CA ARG A 164 20.36 -7.55 -15.24
C ARG A 164 19.40 -6.79 -16.16
N THR A 165 18.60 -5.88 -15.62
CA THR A 165 17.62 -5.10 -16.40
C THR A 165 18.22 -3.80 -16.91
N ARG A 166 19.18 -3.23 -16.18
CA ARG A 166 19.91 -2.02 -16.53
C ARG A 166 21.41 -2.22 -16.27
N PRO A 167 22.16 -2.73 -17.25
CA PRO A 167 23.60 -2.92 -17.11
C PRO A 167 24.32 -1.60 -16.84
N MET A 168 25.08 -1.55 -15.75
CA MET A 168 25.97 -0.45 -15.37
C MET A 168 27.22 -1.05 -14.74
N SER A 169 28.37 -0.38 -14.88
CA SER A 169 29.60 -0.82 -14.22
C SER A 169 29.65 -0.40 -12.75
N ASP A 170 30.49 -1.08 -11.97
CA ASP A 170 30.69 -0.74 -10.55
C ASP A 170 31.29 0.68 -10.41
N GLU A 171 32.09 1.14 -11.38
CA GLU A 171 32.59 2.52 -11.47
C GLU A 171 31.49 3.54 -11.75
N GLU A 172 30.55 3.23 -12.64
CA GLU A 172 29.44 4.12 -12.95
C GLU A 172 28.51 4.32 -11.75
N LEU A 173 28.29 3.25 -10.98
CA LEU A 173 27.51 3.28 -9.74
C LEU A 173 28.22 4.09 -8.65
N ALA A 174 29.52 3.83 -8.40
CA ALA A 174 30.30 4.60 -7.44
C ALA A 174 30.35 6.10 -7.82
N ALA A 175 30.55 6.41 -9.10
CA ALA A 175 30.53 7.79 -9.59
C ALA A 175 29.15 8.44 -9.42
N ALA A 176 28.05 7.70 -9.55
CA ALA A 176 26.70 8.23 -9.31
C ALA A 176 26.47 8.60 -7.84
N ILE A 177 26.90 7.73 -6.92
CA ILE A 177 26.85 7.98 -5.48
C ILE A 177 27.70 9.21 -5.13
N ASN A 178 28.94 9.27 -5.62
CA ASN A 178 29.86 10.38 -5.33
C ASN A 178 29.37 11.71 -5.92
N ARG A 179 28.78 11.70 -7.12
CA ARG A 179 28.15 12.90 -7.70
C ARG A 179 27.01 13.42 -6.84
N ARG A 180 26.18 12.52 -6.29
CA ARG A 180 25.09 12.90 -5.38
C ARG A 180 25.64 13.47 -4.07
N ALA A 181 26.65 12.81 -3.51
CA ALA A 181 27.32 13.24 -2.28
C ALA A 181 28.12 14.54 -2.44
N GLN A 182 28.39 14.97 -3.69
CA GLN A 182 29.33 16.03 -4.01
C GLN A 182 30.72 15.82 -3.39
N ALA A 183 31.07 14.56 -3.14
CA ALA A 183 32.27 14.13 -2.46
C ALA A 183 32.59 12.69 -2.87
N GLU A 184 33.86 12.32 -2.82
CA GLU A 184 34.32 10.96 -3.09
C GLU A 184 34.17 10.13 -1.81
N ILE A 185 33.00 9.50 -1.66
CA ILE A 185 32.61 8.76 -0.45
C ILE A 185 32.64 7.24 -0.64
N VAL A 186 32.59 6.76 -1.88
CA VAL A 186 32.53 5.34 -2.21
C VAL A 186 33.46 5.03 -3.38
N GLU A 187 34.29 4.00 -3.21
CA GLU A 187 35.12 3.43 -4.28
C GLU A 187 34.37 2.31 -5.03
N PRO A 188 34.70 2.02 -6.31
CA PRO A 188 34.08 0.93 -7.06
C PRO A 188 34.17 -0.44 -6.38
N ALA A 189 35.26 -0.69 -5.64
CA ALA A 189 35.47 -1.93 -4.88
C ALA A 189 34.39 -2.17 -3.81
N VAL A 190 33.81 -1.11 -3.24
CA VAL A 190 32.70 -1.22 -2.27
C VAL A 190 31.43 -1.74 -2.96
N ILE A 191 31.16 -1.29 -4.18
CA ILE A 191 30.03 -1.75 -4.98
C ILE A 191 30.22 -3.20 -5.40
N GLU A 192 31.44 -3.57 -5.81
CA GLU A 192 31.80 -4.95 -6.09
C GLU A 192 31.62 -5.85 -4.85
N ALA A 193 32.10 -5.42 -3.69
CA ALA A 193 31.98 -6.17 -2.43
C ALA A 193 30.51 -6.39 -2.04
N LEU A 194 29.67 -5.36 -2.19
CA LEU A 194 28.21 -5.48 -1.99
C LEU A 194 27.58 -6.46 -2.98
N ARG A 195 27.92 -6.35 -4.27
CA ARG A 195 27.37 -7.19 -5.34
C ARG A 195 27.80 -8.65 -5.22
N ALA A 196 29.03 -8.90 -4.78
CA ALA A 196 29.58 -10.23 -4.58
C ALA A 196 29.22 -10.85 -3.23
N GLU A 197 28.63 -10.07 -2.31
CA GLU A 197 28.31 -10.48 -0.93
C GLU A 197 29.53 -11.05 -0.19
N GLN A 198 30.68 -10.40 -0.34
CA GLN A 198 31.91 -10.85 0.32
C GLN A 198 31.79 -10.76 1.85
N HIS A 199 31.03 -9.77 2.33
CA HIS A 199 30.75 -9.48 3.74
C HIS A 199 29.29 -9.01 3.89
N PRO A 200 28.71 -9.03 5.11
CA PRO A 200 27.42 -8.39 5.37
C PRO A 200 27.42 -6.92 4.95
N ALA A 201 26.33 -6.44 4.36
CA ALA A 201 26.25 -5.05 3.87
C ALA A 201 26.48 -4.01 4.97
N GLU A 202 26.13 -4.33 6.21
CA GLU A 202 26.37 -3.50 7.40
C GLU A 202 27.86 -3.31 7.69
N GLU A 203 28.69 -4.34 7.44
CA GLU A 203 30.14 -4.28 7.61
C GLU A 203 30.78 -3.53 6.44
N ILE A 204 30.35 -3.81 5.20
CA ILE A 204 30.88 -3.15 4.00
C ILE A 204 30.60 -1.64 4.00
N LEU A 205 29.42 -1.25 4.49
CA LEU A 205 28.98 0.13 4.51
C LEU A 205 29.22 0.82 5.86
N ALA A 206 29.92 0.17 6.79
CA ALA A 206 30.22 0.73 8.10
C ALA A 206 30.97 2.07 7.96
N GLY A 207 30.45 3.11 8.62
CA GLY A 207 31.04 4.45 8.59
C GLY A 207 30.69 5.29 7.36
N LEU A 208 29.90 4.77 6.41
CA LEU A 208 29.40 5.54 5.27
C LEU A 208 28.04 6.17 5.55
N PRO A 209 27.72 7.31 4.93
CA PRO A 209 26.39 7.91 5.01
C PRO A 209 25.38 7.08 4.20
N LEU A 210 24.79 6.06 4.85
CA LEU A 210 23.91 5.05 4.21
C LEU A 210 22.78 5.66 3.39
N GLY A 211 22.15 6.73 3.87
CA GLY A 211 21.11 7.46 3.13
C GLY A 211 21.61 7.95 1.77
N THR A 212 22.75 8.66 1.76
CA THR A 212 23.37 9.17 0.53
C THR A 212 23.79 8.05 -0.42
N VAL A 213 24.32 6.95 0.12
CA VAL A 213 24.71 5.77 -0.67
C VAL A 213 23.49 5.14 -1.34
N TYR A 214 22.43 4.88 -0.59
CA TYR A 214 21.22 4.24 -1.11
C TYR A 214 20.44 5.13 -2.07
N GLU A 215 20.34 6.42 -1.79
CA GLU A 215 19.72 7.38 -2.72
C GLU A 215 20.54 7.50 -4.02
N GLY A 216 21.86 7.51 -3.94
CA GLY A 216 22.74 7.54 -5.11
C GLY A 216 22.58 6.28 -5.99
N LEU A 217 22.49 5.10 -5.37
CA LEU A 217 22.17 3.86 -6.06
C LEU A 217 20.78 3.86 -6.68
N ALA A 218 19.79 4.37 -5.93
CA ALA A 218 18.40 4.43 -6.36
C ALA A 218 18.24 5.34 -7.59
N ASP A 219 18.85 6.53 -7.56
CA ASP A 219 18.86 7.48 -8.68
C ASP A 219 19.53 6.87 -9.92
N ALA A 220 20.69 6.23 -9.75
CA ALA A 220 21.45 5.62 -10.86
C ALA A 220 20.63 4.52 -11.56
N LEU A 221 19.94 3.69 -10.77
CA LEU A 221 19.20 2.53 -11.23
C LEU A 221 17.73 2.84 -11.56
N GLY A 222 17.26 4.06 -11.28
CA GLY A 222 15.90 4.51 -11.56
C GLY A 222 14.84 3.83 -10.70
N VAL A 223 15.18 3.52 -9.45
CA VAL A 223 14.27 2.90 -8.47
C VAL A 223 13.98 3.87 -7.32
N PRO A 224 12.90 3.67 -6.55
CA PRO A 224 12.62 4.52 -5.39
C PRO A 224 13.73 4.44 -4.31
N PRO A 225 14.00 5.53 -3.56
CA PRO A 225 15.08 5.60 -2.56
C PRO A 225 15.06 4.49 -1.48
N PHE A 226 13.86 4.06 -1.08
CA PHE A 226 13.66 3.02 -0.07
C PHE A 226 13.97 1.60 -0.59
N HIS A 227 14.27 1.43 -1.89
CA HIS A 227 14.49 0.10 -2.47
C HIS A 227 15.65 -0.66 -1.80
N PHE A 228 16.74 0.05 -1.45
CA PHE A 228 17.92 -0.55 -0.82
C PHE A 228 17.89 -0.53 0.71
N GLN A 229 16.94 0.19 1.30
CA GLN A 229 16.76 0.26 2.75
C GLN A 229 16.14 -1.04 3.29
N THR A 230 16.41 -1.34 4.57
CA THR A 230 15.69 -2.41 5.30
C THR A 230 14.34 -1.89 5.81
N GLY A 231 13.40 -2.80 6.13
CA GLY A 231 12.08 -2.41 6.64
C GLY A 231 12.16 -1.53 7.90
N GLU A 232 13.05 -1.88 8.83
CA GLU A 232 13.29 -1.12 10.07
C GLU A 232 13.88 0.28 9.80
N GLN A 233 14.78 0.41 8.80
CA GLN A 233 15.35 1.70 8.41
C GLN A 233 14.31 2.61 7.75
N VAL A 234 13.48 2.05 6.87
CA VAL A 234 12.37 2.78 6.23
C VAL A 234 11.40 3.29 7.29
N GLU A 235 11.03 2.43 8.24
CA GLU A 235 10.16 2.76 9.36
C GLU A 235 10.76 3.89 10.21
N ARG A 236 12.01 3.76 10.64
CA ARG A 236 12.70 4.78 11.45
C ARG A 236 12.75 6.14 10.75
N GLU A 237 13.08 6.16 9.45
CA GLU A 237 13.16 7.41 8.68
C GLU A 237 11.78 8.03 8.42
N ILE A 238 10.76 7.22 8.13
CA ILE A 238 9.37 7.70 8.03
C ILE A 238 8.94 8.29 9.37
N MET A 239 9.21 7.62 10.48
CA MET A 239 8.85 8.09 11.81
C MET A 239 9.60 9.35 12.22
N GLU A 240 10.87 9.51 11.83
CA GLU A 240 11.62 10.75 12.03
C GLU A 240 11.03 11.91 11.23
N ARG A 241 10.70 11.68 9.95
CA ARG A 241 10.06 12.68 9.09
C ARG A 241 8.65 13.03 9.58
N LEU A 242 7.87 12.07 10.06
CA LEU A 242 6.56 12.29 10.68
C LEU A 242 6.69 13.07 12.00
N ARG A 243 7.68 12.75 12.84
CA ARG A 243 8.01 13.52 14.06
C ARG A 243 8.37 14.96 13.72
N PHE A 244 9.22 15.18 12.72
CA PHE A 244 9.59 16.51 12.24
C PHE A 244 8.37 17.29 11.74
N LEU A 245 7.50 16.66 10.94
CA LEU A 245 6.25 17.27 10.48
C LEU A 245 5.33 17.61 11.66
N ALA A 246 5.13 16.69 12.59
CA ALA A 246 4.30 16.89 13.78
C ALA A 246 4.83 18.05 14.66
N GLN A 247 6.14 18.12 14.89
CA GLN A 247 6.78 19.23 15.63
C GLN A 247 6.65 20.57 14.89
N GLY A 248 6.89 20.57 13.57
CA GLY A 248 6.83 21.77 12.74
C GLY A 248 5.42 22.34 12.55
N LEU A 249 4.38 21.51 12.69
CA LEU A 249 2.96 21.91 12.64
C LEU A 249 2.47 22.48 13.97
N GLY A 250 2.95 21.98 15.11
CA GLY A 250 2.62 22.52 16.43
C GLY A 250 3.12 23.95 16.65
N GLU A 251 4.19 24.35 15.98
CA GLU A 251 4.78 25.69 16.06
C GLU A 251 4.42 26.61 14.88
N GLY A 252 3.61 26.14 13.91
CA GLY A 252 3.26 26.91 12.71
C GLY A 252 4.42 27.23 11.77
N ARG A 253 5.53 26.46 11.83
CA ARG A 253 6.78 26.72 11.09
C ARG A 253 6.90 25.97 9.76
N VAL A 254 6.08 24.93 9.53
CA VAL A 254 6.16 24.11 8.32
C VAL A 254 4.90 24.26 7.47
N THR A 255 5.02 24.90 6.31
CA THR A 255 3.98 24.92 5.27
C THR A 255 4.26 23.80 4.26
N VAL A 256 3.49 22.72 4.31
CA VAL A 256 3.58 21.64 3.32
C VAL A 256 2.75 22.02 2.09
N ASN A 257 3.37 22.68 1.13
CA ASN A 257 2.75 22.96 -0.17
C ASN A 257 2.90 21.75 -1.10
N ALA A 258 1.79 21.04 -1.35
CA ALA A 258 1.74 20.04 -2.41
C ALA A 258 1.83 20.73 -3.79
N ARG A 259 2.75 20.28 -4.66
CA ARG A 259 2.71 20.62 -6.09
C ARG A 259 1.48 19.93 -6.70
N GLY A 260 0.33 20.61 -6.68
CA GLY A 260 -0.92 20.09 -7.23
C GLY A 260 -2.15 20.27 -6.33
N GLY A 261 -2.38 21.46 -5.79
CA GLY A 261 -3.73 21.93 -5.43
C GLY A 261 -4.48 21.21 -4.30
N GLY A 262 -3.80 20.47 -3.44
CA GLY A 262 -4.39 19.92 -2.21
C GLY A 262 -3.33 19.83 -1.13
N GLY A 263 -3.34 20.76 -0.19
CA GLY A 263 -2.55 20.61 1.04
C GLY A 263 -2.97 19.34 1.79
N ILE A 264 -2.12 18.88 2.71
CA ILE A 264 -2.44 17.75 3.58
C ILE A 264 -3.69 18.12 4.41
N SER A 265 -4.73 17.29 4.40
CA SER A 265 -5.95 17.56 5.17
C SER A 265 -5.67 17.51 6.67
N GLU A 266 -6.40 18.30 7.47
CA GLU A 266 -6.34 18.27 8.93
C GLU A 266 -6.56 16.84 9.49
N GLU A 267 -7.36 16.04 8.82
CA GLU A 267 -7.60 14.63 9.16
C GLU A 267 -6.36 13.76 8.97
N MET A 268 -5.62 13.92 7.87
CA MET A 268 -4.34 13.20 7.68
C MET A 268 -3.27 13.67 8.67
N LEU A 269 -3.30 14.95 9.06
CA LEU A 269 -2.42 15.50 10.09
C LEU A 269 -2.71 14.92 11.47
N ALA A 270 -3.98 14.76 11.82
CA ALA A 270 -4.40 14.13 13.07
C ALA A 270 -3.94 12.66 13.14
N VAL A 271 -4.08 11.92 12.04
CA VAL A 271 -3.62 10.52 11.94
C VAL A 271 -2.10 10.42 12.07
N ALA A 272 -1.34 11.32 11.42
CA ALA A 272 0.11 11.37 11.55
C ALA A 272 0.56 11.67 12.99
N ALA A 273 -0.10 12.62 13.67
CA ALA A 273 0.17 12.96 15.06
C ALA A 273 -0.17 11.80 16.02
N GLU A 274 -1.27 11.09 15.78
CA GLU A 274 -1.67 9.92 16.56
C GLU A 274 -0.67 8.76 16.42
N LEU A 275 -0.20 8.49 15.21
CA LEU A 275 0.83 7.48 14.94
C LEU A 275 2.14 7.79 15.69
N VAL A 276 2.59 9.05 15.67
CA VAL A 276 3.77 9.49 16.41
C VAL A 276 3.59 9.32 17.92
N MET A 277 2.44 9.72 18.47
CA MET A 277 2.15 9.61 19.91
C MET A 277 2.01 8.17 20.39
N ARG A 278 1.52 7.27 19.52
CA ARG A 278 1.42 5.83 19.82
C ARG A 278 2.80 5.19 19.91
N GLU A 279 3.71 5.55 19.03
CA GLU A 279 5.08 5.02 19.05
C GLU A 279 5.87 5.49 20.26
N MET A 280 5.77 6.78 20.62
CA MET A 280 6.43 7.31 21.83
C MET A 280 6.00 6.55 23.09
N ARG A 281 4.74 6.12 23.17
CA ARG A 281 4.22 5.31 24.29
C ARG A 281 4.70 3.86 24.27
N ALA A 282 5.07 3.33 23.10
CA ALA A 282 5.63 2.00 22.97
C ALA A 282 7.12 2.00 23.38
N ASP A 283 7.88 3.01 22.94
CA ASP A 283 9.28 3.23 23.35
C ASP A 283 9.39 3.42 24.88
N ASP A 284 8.47 4.17 25.50
CA ASP A 284 8.43 4.39 26.96
C ASP A 284 8.11 3.10 27.75
N ALA A 285 7.44 2.13 27.13
CA ALA A 285 7.05 0.86 27.76
C ALA A 285 8.11 -0.26 27.60
N GLU A 286 9.01 -0.13 26.63
CA GLU A 286 10.16 -1.04 26.45
C GLU A 286 11.41 -0.60 27.25
N GLY A 287 11.37 0.61 27.83
CA GLY A 287 12.44 1.20 28.64
C GLY A 287 12.31 1.05 30.17
N GLU A 288 11.25 0.41 30.68
CA GLU A 288 11.06 0.03 32.10
C GLU A 288 11.33 -1.47 32.34
#